data_AF-A0A679JYL6-F1
#
_entry.id   AF-A0A679JYL6-F1
#
_cell.length_a   1.000
_cell.length_b   1.000
_cell.length_c   1.000
_cell.angle_alpha   90.00
_cell.angle_beta   90.00
_cell.angle_gamma   90.00
#
_symmetry.space_group_name_H-M   'P 1'
#
loop_
_entity.id
_entity.type
_entity.pdbx_description
1 polymer ?
#
loop_
_entity_poly.entity_id
_entity_poly.type
_entity_poly.pdbx_seq_one_letter_code
_entity_poly.pdbx_strand_id
1 'polypeptide(L)'
;MCAGWHLQAQERDRRAECTKDLMFVFDASGSMGTTDLTAKEPNIERVKRALHRVVPQIPASRRMGLIIYGEGAYNRCDSIDLKVRPHPDAGQAIMAEVDKVQPAGRTPLTQSVRNAADILDYRHNPSVIVLLTDGEETCGGDPCAMANALKAEAADLTIHVIGYRHRDAAGLGAVFGARCLAEQTGGLYLSVETEDELVDALLKTLTCPLTAEVAPNGAPFMKAEIPNRSP
;
A
#
# COMPACT_ATOMS: atom_id res chain seq x y z
N MET A 1 7.14 14.65 -34.46
CA MET A 1 6.34 13.39 -34.47
C MET A 1 6.65 12.45 -33.30
N CYS A 2 7.67 12.70 -32.45
CA CYS A 2 8.03 11.80 -31.34
C CYS A 2 7.18 11.96 -30.05
N ALA A 3 6.61 13.14 -29.79
CA ALA A 3 5.87 13.42 -28.55
C ALA A 3 4.54 12.65 -28.45
N GLY A 4 3.82 12.43 -29.56
CA GLY A 4 2.54 11.72 -29.57
C GLY A 4 2.66 10.21 -29.29
N TRP A 5 3.80 9.60 -29.63
CA TRP A 5 4.06 8.18 -29.38
C TRP A 5 4.37 7.89 -27.90
N HIS A 6 5.06 8.81 -27.22
CA HIS A 6 5.37 8.68 -25.79
C HIS A 6 4.12 8.80 -24.90
N LEU A 7 3.22 9.73 -25.22
CA LEU A 7 1.94 9.89 -24.51
C LEU A 7 1.06 8.63 -24.63
N GLN A 8 0.94 8.06 -25.83
CA GLN A 8 0.14 6.85 -26.06
C GLN A 8 0.73 5.60 -25.39
N ALA A 9 2.04 5.51 -25.22
CA ALA A 9 2.68 4.43 -24.45
C ALA A 9 2.38 4.56 -22.95
N GLN A 10 2.57 5.76 -22.39
CA GLN A 10 2.28 6.03 -20.97
C GLN A 10 0.80 5.82 -20.60
N GLU A 11 -0.13 6.15 -21.49
CA GLU A 11 -1.57 5.91 -21.30
C GLU A 11 -1.90 4.41 -21.24
N ARG A 12 -1.25 3.60 -22.09
CA ARG A 12 -1.44 2.15 -22.15
C ARG A 12 -0.83 1.46 -20.93
N ASP A 13 0.36 1.86 -20.52
CA ASP A 13 1.03 1.31 -19.33
C ASP A 13 0.23 1.62 -18.06
N ARG A 14 -0.28 2.86 -17.93
CA ARG A 14 -1.17 3.23 -16.82
C ARG A 14 -2.48 2.43 -16.86
N ARG A 15 -3.09 2.22 -18.03
CA ARG A 15 -4.32 1.40 -18.16
C ARG A 15 -4.08 -0.05 -17.76
N ALA A 16 -2.95 -0.62 -18.17
CA ALA A 16 -2.57 -1.98 -17.82
C ALA A 16 -2.39 -2.13 -16.29
N GLU A 17 -1.74 -1.16 -15.63
CA GLU A 17 -1.60 -1.16 -14.16
C GLU A 17 -2.95 -1.16 -13.45
N CYS A 18 -3.92 -0.43 -14.00
CA CYS A 18 -5.27 -0.30 -13.46
C CYS A 18 -6.15 -1.55 -13.61
N THR A 19 -5.78 -2.49 -14.48
CA THR A 19 -6.50 -3.77 -14.66
C THR A 19 -5.92 -4.92 -13.85
N LYS A 20 -4.73 -4.75 -13.26
CA LYS A 20 -4.10 -5.76 -12.40
C LYS A 20 -4.91 -6.04 -11.14
N ASP A 21 -4.91 -7.27 -10.66
CA ASP A 21 -5.45 -7.54 -9.32
C ASP A 21 -4.51 -6.94 -8.27
N LEU A 22 -5.08 -6.32 -7.24
CA LEU A 22 -4.33 -5.68 -6.16
C LEU A 22 -4.47 -6.46 -4.85
N MET A 23 -3.37 -6.68 -4.15
CA MET A 23 -3.38 -7.10 -2.75
C MET A 23 -2.87 -5.98 -1.86
N PHE A 24 -3.70 -5.51 -0.93
CA PHE A 24 -3.27 -4.61 0.12
C PHE A 24 -2.74 -5.44 1.29
N VAL A 25 -1.49 -5.20 1.68
CA VAL A 25 -0.80 -5.91 2.75
C VAL A 25 -0.62 -4.94 3.90
N PHE A 26 -1.38 -5.16 4.96
CA PHE A 26 -1.55 -4.22 6.06
C PHE A 26 -0.82 -4.68 7.32
N ASP A 27 0.12 -3.85 7.78
CA ASP A 27 0.85 -4.04 9.03
C ASP A 27 -0.05 -3.74 10.24
N ALA A 28 -0.21 -4.75 11.10
CA ALA A 28 -0.85 -4.67 12.40
C ALA A 28 0.10 -5.12 13.51
N SER A 29 1.42 -5.02 13.30
CA SER A 29 2.43 -5.34 14.32
C SER A 29 2.36 -4.37 15.51
N GLY A 30 3.01 -4.73 16.61
CA GLY A 30 2.95 -3.95 17.85
C GLY A 30 3.42 -2.49 17.72
N SER A 31 4.32 -2.19 16.77
CA SER A 31 4.76 -0.81 16.51
C SER A 31 3.62 0.11 16.07
N MET A 32 2.64 -0.43 15.32
CA MET A 32 1.46 0.31 14.89
C MET A 32 0.55 0.73 16.07
N GLY A 33 0.70 0.09 17.23
CA GLY A 33 0.01 0.47 18.47
C GLY A 33 0.69 1.57 19.25
N THR A 34 1.86 2.02 18.82
CA THR A 34 2.60 3.09 19.51
C THR A 34 2.04 4.46 19.16
N THR A 35 2.05 5.33 20.16
CA THR A 35 1.73 6.75 20.03
C THR A 35 3.03 7.52 20.14
N ASP A 36 3.33 8.36 19.15
CA ASP A 36 4.48 9.27 19.22
C ASP A 36 4.28 10.37 20.27
N LEU A 37 5.37 10.98 20.74
CA LEU A 37 5.37 12.09 21.70
C LEU A 37 4.60 13.32 21.20
N THR A 38 4.52 13.50 19.89
CA THR A 38 3.78 14.61 19.24
C THR A 38 2.34 14.24 18.85
N ALA A 39 2.02 12.94 18.83
CA ALA A 39 0.71 12.44 18.44
C ALA A 39 -0.19 12.25 19.66
N LYS A 40 -1.51 12.42 19.48
CA LYS A 40 -2.50 12.21 20.55
C LYS A 40 -3.05 10.78 20.58
N GLU A 41 -2.69 9.95 19.61
CA GLU A 41 -3.27 8.63 19.41
C GLU A 41 -2.33 7.68 18.65
N PRO A 42 -2.58 6.36 18.69
CA PRO A 42 -1.74 5.36 18.03
C PRO A 42 -1.68 5.49 16.50
N ASN A 43 -0.57 5.06 15.89
CA ASN A 43 -0.41 5.02 14.43
C ASN A 43 -1.57 4.29 13.73
N ILE A 44 -2.01 3.16 14.28
CA ILE A 44 -3.09 2.34 13.69
C ILE A 44 -4.39 3.14 13.51
N GLU A 45 -4.74 4.01 14.46
CA GLU A 45 -5.99 4.78 14.41
C GLU A 45 -5.94 5.87 13.33
N ARG A 46 -4.77 6.48 13.15
CA ARG A 46 -4.52 7.45 12.07
C ARG A 46 -4.57 6.77 10.70
N VAL A 47 -4.01 5.58 10.58
CA VAL A 47 -4.09 4.78 9.36
C VAL A 47 -5.53 4.38 9.03
N LYS A 48 -6.30 3.89 10.02
CA LYS A 48 -7.73 3.56 9.84
C LYS A 48 -8.49 4.75 9.28
N ARG A 49 -8.29 5.95 9.83
CA ARG A 49 -8.93 7.17 9.31
C ARG A 49 -8.51 7.53 7.90
N ALA A 50 -7.22 7.41 7.57
CA ALA A 50 -6.75 7.63 6.20
C ALA A 50 -7.41 6.64 5.23
N LEU A 51 -7.53 5.36 5.61
CA LEU A 51 -8.23 4.35 4.81
C LEU A 51 -9.73 4.64 4.66
N HIS A 52 -10.42 5.10 5.72
CA HIS A 52 -11.81 5.57 5.64
C HIS A 52 -11.98 6.72 4.63
N ARG A 53 -10.98 7.59 4.48
CA ARG A 53 -10.99 8.67 3.47
C ARG A 53 -10.72 8.15 2.06
N VAL A 54 -9.85 7.17 1.90
CA VAL A 54 -9.34 6.73 0.59
C VAL A 54 -10.17 5.60 -0.03
N VAL A 55 -10.55 4.59 0.73
CA VAL A 55 -11.24 3.40 0.20
C VAL A 55 -12.53 3.75 -0.58
N PRO A 56 -13.38 4.70 -0.14
CA PRO A 56 -14.55 5.12 -0.91
C PRO A 56 -14.23 5.76 -2.27
N GLN A 57 -12.99 6.23 -2.48
CA GLN A 57 -12.54 6.83 -3.74
C GLN A 57 -11.96 5.80 -4.71
N ILE A 58 -11.80 4.54 -4.27
CA ILE A 58 -11.31 3.46 -5.13
C ILE A 58 -12.44 3.03 -6.07
N PRO A 59 -12.21 2.96 -7.38
CA PRO A 59 -13.22 2.49 -8.34
C PRO A 59 -13.70 1.08 -8.00
N ALA A 60 -15.02 0.85 -7.96
CA ALA A 60 -15.61 -0.45 -7.66
C ALA A 60 -15.18 -1.56 -8.65
N SER A 61 -14.76 -1.22 -9.87
CA SER A 61 -14.23 -2.19 -10.83
C SER A 61 -12.83 -2.71 -10.48
N ARG A 62 -12.08 -2.01 -9.62
CA ARG A 62 -10.75 -2.44 -9.19
C ARG A 62 -10.89 -3.67 -8.29
N ARG A 63 -10.27 -4.76 -8.70
CA ARG A 63 -10.21 -5.98 -7.92
C ARG A 63 -9.16 -5.84 -6.83
N MET A 64 -9.60 -5.88 -5.56
CA MET A 64 -8.70 -5.74 -4.41
C MET A 64 -8.92 -6.82 -3.37
N GLY A 65 -7.83 -7.27 -2.77
CA GLY A 65 -7.81 -8.15 -1.59
C GLY A 65 -7.08 -7.49 -0.43
N LEU A 66 -7.13 -8.15 0.73
CA LEU A 66 -6.51 -7.71 1.97
C LEU A 66 -5.82 -8.89 2.68
N ILE A 67 -4.54 -8.71 2.99
CA ILE A 67 -3.81 -9.47 3.99
C ILE A 67 -3.52 -8.54 5.17
N ILE A 68 -3.72 -9.05 6.39
CA ILE A 68 -3.30 -8.38 7.61
C ILE A 68 -2.23 -9.25 8.27
N TYR A 69 -1.14 -8.65 8.73
CA TYR A 69 -0.08 -9.38 9.43
C TYR A 69 0.30 -8.70 10.73
N GLY A 70 0.89 -9.48 11.63
CA GLY A 70 1.36 -8.98 12.93
C GLY A 70 0.25 -8.76 13.95
N GLU A 71 -0.99 -9.13 13.65
CA GLU A 71 -2.09 -9.16 14.61
C GLU A 71 -1.92 -10.31 15.64
N GLY A 72 -2.44 -10.14 16.86
CA GLY A 72 -2.57 -11.22 17.84
C GLY A 72 -1.43 -11.33 18.86
N ALA A 73 -1.15 -12.55 19.35
CA ALA A 73 -0.28 -12.75 20.51
C ALA A 73 1.15 -12.23 20.28
N TYR A 74 1.72 -11.62 21.34
CA TYR A 74 3.08 -11.09 21.34
C TYR A 74 4.10 -12.16 20.87
N ASN A 75 5.07 -11.73 20.05
CA ASN A 75 6.20 -12.55 19.58
C ASN A 75 5.88 -13.67 18.55
N ARG A 76 4.78 -13.59 17.79
CA ARG A 76 4.42 -14.54 16.72
C ARG A 76 4.86 -14.03 15.33
N CYS A 77 5.41 -14.93 14.51
CA CYS A 77 5.82 -14.67 13.11
C CYS A 77 4.92 -15.36 12.07
N ASP A 78 3.94 -16.12 12.52
CA ASP A 78 2.96 -16.83 11.71
C ASP A 78 1.60 -16.12 11.67
N SER A 79 1.47 -14.96 12.32
CA SER A 79 0.29 -14.09 12.27
C SER A 79 0.19 -13.39 10.91
N ILE A 80 -0.35 -14.10 9.92
CA ILE A 80 -0.60 -13.58 8.56
C ILE A 80 -1.94 -14.13 8.10
N ASP A 81 -2.94 -13.25 8.03
CA ASP A 81 -4.30 -13.64 7.69
C ASP A 81 -4.71 -13.03 6.34
N LEU A 82 -5.14 -13.88 5.42
CA LEU A 82 -5.94 -13.46 4.28
C LEU A 82 -7.36 -13.14 4.77
N LYS A 83 -7.71 -11.86 4.80
CA LYS A 83 -9.05 -11.42 5.24
C LYS A 83 -10.01 -11.27 4.05
N VAL A 84 -9.52 -10.80 2.90
CA VAL A 84 -10.32 -10.59 1.69
C VAL A 84 -9.56 -11.09 0.45
N ARG A 85 -10.17 -11.97 -0.34
CA ARG A 85 -9.61 -12.37 -1.65
C ARG A 85 -9.89 -11.29 -2.70
N PRO A 86 -9.01 -11.09 -3.70
CA PRO A 86 -9.22 -10.09 -4.74
C PRO A 86 -10.56 -10.25 -5.47
N HIS A 87 -11.41 -9.23 -5.37
CA HIS A 87 -12.66 -9.13 -6.11
C HIS A 87 -13.05 -7.65 -6.32
N PRO A 88 -13.93 -7.34 -7.29
CA PRO A 88 -14.46 -5.98 -7.48
C PRO A 88 -15.31 -5.57 -6.27
N ASP A 89 -15.42 -4.26 -6.02
CA ASP A 89 -16.26 -3.70 -4.94
C ASP A 89 -15.87 -4.21 -3.53
N ALA A 90 -14.59 -4.50 -3.31
CA ALA A 90 -14.08 -5.00 -2.04
C ALA A 90 -13.96 -3.95 -0.93
N GLY A 91 -14.19 -2.67 -1.23
CA GLY A 91 -13.90 -1.56 -0.31
C GLY A 91 -14.59 -1.70 1.05
N GLN A 92 -15.88 -2.04 1.07
CA GLN A 92 -16.62 -2.23 2.33
C GLN A 92 -16.10 -3.44 3.13
N ALA A 93 -15.81 -4.56 2.45
CA ALA A 93 -15.28 -5.76 3.10
C ALA A 93 -13.89 -5.51 3.70
N ILE A 94 -13.05 -4.76 2.99
CA ILE A 94 -11.71 -4.36 3.45
C ILE A 94 -11.83 -3.47 4.70
N MET A 95 -12.67 -2.42 4.66
CA MET A 95 -12.82 -1.53 5.82
C MET A 95 -13.37 -2.25 7.04
N ALA A 96 -14.32 -3.19 6.86
CA ALA A 96 -14.86 -3.98 7.96
C ALA A 96 -13.80 -4.82 8.69
N GLU A 97 -12.76 -5.27 7.98
CA GLU A 97 -11.64 -6.02 8.56
C GLU A 97 -10.59 -5.09 9.18
N VAL A 98 -10.26 -3.98 8.49
CA VAL A 98 -9.35 -2.94 8.98
C VAL A 98 -9.82 -2.36 10.32
N ASP A 99 -11.12 -2.10 10.47
CA ASP A 99 -11.67 -1.50 11.70
C ASP A 99 -11.50 -2.38 12.94
N LYS A 100 -11.43 -3.71 12.75
CA LYS A 100 -11.27 -4.69 13.84
C LYS A 100 -9.83 -4.83 14.33
N VAL A 101 -8.86 -4.30 13.57
CA VAL A 101 -7.44 -4.54 13.82
C VAL A 101 -7.00 -4.01 15.17
N GLN A 102 -6.25 -4.85 15.87
CA GLN A 102 -5.56 -4.54 17.13
C GLN A 102 -4.06 -4.84 17.01
N PRO A 103 -3.19 -3.83 17.15
CA PRO A 103 -1.76 -4.01 16.95
C PRO A 103 -1.08 -4.72 18.12
N ALA A 104 -0.21 -5.71 17.85
CA ALA A 104 0.50 -6.42 18.93
C ALA A 104 1.76 -7.22 18.55
N GLY A 105 1.68 -8.08 17.53
CA GLY A 105 2.67 -9.11 17.20
C GLY A 105 3.95 -8.59 16.51
N ARG A 106 4.74 -9.53 15.96
CA ARG A 106 5.93 -9.19 15.15
C ARG A 106 5.54 -8.81 13.73
N THR A 107 6.54 -8.51 12.90
CA THR A 107 6.40 -7.94 11.56
C THR A 107 6.88 -8.97 10.52
N PRO A 108 6.14 -10.07 10.23
CA PRO A 108 6.49 -11.04 9.18
C PRO A 108 6.18 -10.48 7.78
N LEU A 109 6.83 -9.37 7.45
CA LEU A 109 6.59 -8.54 6.27
C LEU A 109 6.85 -9.31 4.98
N THR A 110 7.99 -9.98 4.89
CA THR A 110 8.41 -10.75 3.72
C THR A 110 7.46 -11.89 3.44
N GLN A 111 7.14 -12.71 4.45
CA GLN A 111 6.21 -13.81 4.27
C GLN A 111 4.81 -13.30 3.87
N SER A 112 4.38 -12.15 4.39
CA SER A 112 3.10 -11.54 4.02
C SER A 112 3.06 -11.10 2.55
N VAL A 113 4.13 -10.47 2.06
CA VAL A 113 4.26 -10.09 0.64
C VAL A 113 4.35 -11.32 -0.26
N ARG A 114 5.05 -12.39 0.17
CA ARG A 114 5.07 -13.66 -0.57
C ARG A 114 3.68 -14.28 -0.67
N ASN A 115 2.96 -14.37 0.44
CA ASN A 115 1.59 -14.89 0.46
C ASN A 115 0.67 -14.06 -0.47
N ALA A 116 0.80 -12.73 -0.45
CA ALA A 116 0.09 -11.85 -1.36
C ALA A 116 0.38 -12.18 -2.84
N ALA A 117 1.65 -12.32 -3.20
CA ALA A 117 2.06 -12.68 -4.56
C ALA A 117 1.50 -14.04 -4.99
N ASP A 118 1.56 -15.04 -4.11
CA ASP A 118 1.02 -16.39 -4.39
C ASP A 118 -0.51 -16.37 -4.55
N ILE A 119 -1.24 -15.61 -3.73
CA ILE A 119 -2.70 -15.45 -3.87
C ILE A 119 -3.08 -14.77 -5.20
N LEU A 120 -2.25 -13.85 -5.66
CA LEU A 120 -2.41 -13.15 -6.94
C LEU A 120 -2.00 -14.01 -8.14
N ASP A 121 -1.40 -15.20 -7.92
CA ASP A 121 -0.82 -16.05 -8.96
C ASP A 121 0.15 -15.27 -9.86
N TYR A 122 1.08 -14.56 -9.21
CA TYR A 122 1.99 -13.58 -9.83
C TYR A 122 2.84 -14.10 -10.99
N ARG A 123 3.02 -15.43 -11.11
CA ARG A 123 3.74 -16.08 -12.21
C ARG A 123 2.96 -16.09 -13.51
N HIS A 124 1.64 -15.97 -13.45
CA HIS A 124 0.77 -16.02 -14.62
C HIS A 124 -0.04 -14.73 -14.82
N ASN A 125 -0.33 -14.00 -13.75
CA ASN A 125 -1.18 -12.82 -13.79
C ASN A 125 -0.41 -11.54 -13.45
N PRO A 126 -0.49 -10.49 -14.29
CA PRO A 126 -0.05 -9.15 -13.92
C PRO A 126 -0.74 -8.65 -12.65
N SER A 127 0.05 -8.26 -11.65
CA SER A 127 -0.44 -8.07 -10.28
C SER A 127 0.24 -6.90 -9.57
N VAL A 128 -0.47 -6.30 -8.61
CA VAL A 128 0.04 -5.22 -7.76
C VAL A 128 -0.06 -5.60 -6.29
N ILE A 129 1.00 -5.35 -5.53
CA ILE A 129 0.98 -5.42 -4.07
C ILE A 129 1.20 -4.01 -3.53
N VAL A 130 0.39 -3.59 -2.57
CA VAL A 130 0.62 -2.35 -1.82
C VAL A 130 0.86 -2.72 -0.37
N LEU A 131 2.10 -2.58 0.09
CA LEU A 131 2.51 -2.81 1.47
C LEU A 131 2.44 -1.50 2.24
N LEU A 132 1.71 -1.47 3.35
CA LEU A 132 1.77 -0.40 4.34
C LEU A 132 2.41 -0.94 5.61
N THR A 133 3.47 -0.29 6.10
CA THR A 133 4.21 -0.69 7.31
C THR A 133 4.82 0.52 8.01
N ASP A 134 4.96 0.45 9.34
CA ASP A 134 5.69 1.44 10.14
C ASP A 134 7.04 0.94 10.66
N GLY A 135 7.42 -0.31 10.32
CA GLY A 135 8.52 -1.01 10.94
C GLY A 135 9.40 -1.82 9.98
N GLU A 136 10.37 -2.52 10.57
CA GLU A 136 11.26 -3.43 9.86
C GLU A 136 10.78 -4.87 9.98
N GLU A 137 11.24 -5.71 9.04
CA GLU A 137 11.07 -7.16 9.14
C GLU A 137 11.72 -7.68 10.43
N THR A 138 10.93 -8.32 11.29
CA THR A 138 11.40 -8.85 12.57
C THR A 138 11.32 -10.37 12.66
N CYS A 139 10.97 -11.07 11.59
CA CYS A 139 10.82 -12.52 11.54
C CYS A 139 11.89 -13.23 10.69
N GLY A 140 13.02 -12.54 10.43
CA GLY A 140 14.20 -13.12 9.80
C GLY A 140 14.16 -13.16 8.27
N GLY A 141 13.18 -12.49 7.66
CA GLY A 141 13.13 -12.32 6.21
C GLY A 141 14.15 -11.31 5.67
N ASP A 142 14.46 -11.44 4.38
CA ASP A 142 15.22 -10.45 3.61
C ASP A 142 14.31 -9.90 2.49
N PRO A 143 13.80 -8.67 2.63
CA PRO A 143 12.93 -8.06 1.62
C PRO A 143 13.62 -7.90 0.26
N CYS A 144 14.91 -7.58 0.21
CA CYS A 144 15.63 -7.36 -1.05
C CYS A 144 15.80 -8.69 -1.79
N ALA A 145 16.28 -9.73 -1.10
CA ALA A 145 16.44 -11.05 -1.70
C ALA A 145 15.10 -11.62 -2.17
N MET A 146 14.04 -11.43 -1.39
CA MET A 146 12.70 -11.86 -1.77
C MET A 146 12.17 -11.09 -2.98
N ALA A 147 12.33 -9.78 -3.05
CA ALA A 147 11.87 -8.99 -4.20
C ALA A 147 12.55 -9.43 -5.49
N ASN A 148 13.86 -9.70 -5.44
CA ASN A 148 14.62 -10.22 -6.57
C ASN A 148 14.07 -11.59 -7.02
N ALA A 149 13.79 -12.50 -6.08
CA ALA A 149 13.22 -13.80 -6.38
C ALA A 149 11.82 -13.70 -7.00
N LEU A 150 10.94 -12.87 -6.43
CA LEU A 150 9.60 -12.65 -6.98
C LEU A 150 9.67 -12.03 -8.38
N LYS A 151 10.51 -11.01 -8.59
CA LYS A 151 10.65 -10.35 -9.89
C LYS A 151 11.16 -11.29 -10.98
N ALA A 152 12.07 -12.20 -10.64
CA ALA A 152 12.63 -13.16 -11.59
C ALA A 152 11.60 -14.18 -12.11
N GLU A 153 10.56 -14.47 -11.33
CA GLU A 153 9.54 -15.47 -11.67
C GLU A 153 8.19 -14.85 -12.12
N ALA A 154 7.99 -13.55 -11.89
CA ALA A 154 6.73 -12.87 -12.15
C ALA A 154 6.45 -12.70 -13.64
N ALA A 155 5.17 -12.82 -14.03
CA ALA A 155 4.71 -12.33 -15.33
C ALA A 155 4.85 -10.80 -15.39
N ASP A 156 4.27 -10.11 -14.42
CA ASP A 156 4.38 -8.66 -14.22
C ASP A 156 3.91 -8.28 -12.81
N LEU A 157 4.83 -8.31 -11.84
CA LEU A 157 4.56 -7.95 -10.45
C LEU A 157 5.16 -6.59 -10.11
N THR A 158 4.32 -5.68 -9.62
CA THR A 158 4.71 -4.39 -9.03
C THR A 158 4.43 -4.42 -7.52
N ILE A 159 5.38 -3.99 -6.70
CA ILE A 159 5.19 -3.83 -5.25
C ILE A 159 5.36 -2.36 -4.88
N HIS A 160 4.30 -1.69 -4.44
CA HIS A 160 4.40 -0.37 -3.80
C HIS A 160 4.57 -0.55 -2.29
N VAL A 161 5.32 0.36 -1.68
CA VAL A 161 5.58 0.39 -0.24
C VAL A 161 5.29 1.78 0.29
N ILE A 162 4.41 1.85 1.26
CA ILE A 162 4.13 3.03 2.06
C ILE A 162 4.75 2.81 3.43
N GLY A 163 5.79 3.58 3.74
CA GLY A 163 6.44 3.58 5.05
C GLY A 163 5.89 4.69 5.91
N TYR A 164 5.17 4.36 6.99
CA TYR A 164 4.59 5.34 7.90
C TYR A 164 5.49 5.56 9.12
N ARG A 165 6.07 6.74 9.28
CA ARG A 165 7.06 7.00 10.34
C ARG A 165 6.94 8.40 10.93
N HIS A 166 7.31 8.53 12.19
CA HIS A 166 7.58 9.83 12.82
C HIS A 166 9.06 10.13 12.93
N ARG A 167 9.42 11.42 12.87
CA ARG A 167 10.81 11.92 12.92
C ARG A 167 11.55 11.55 14.21
N ASP A 168 10.81 11.35 15.30
CA ASP A 168 11.39 11.08 16.63
C ASP A 168 11.78 9.61 16.82
N ALA A 169 11.45 8.72 15.87
CA ALA A 169 12.08 7.41 15.72
C ALA A 169 13.51 7.56 15.18
N ALA A 170 14.33 8.33 15.90
CA ALA A 170 15.75 8.59 15.66
C ALA A 170 16.57 7.32 15.96
N GLY A 171 16.50 6.38 15.03
CA GLY A 171 17.48 5.32 14.84
C GLY A 171 18.09 5.46 13.46
N LEU A 172 19.23 6.16 13.38
CA LEU A 172 20.12 6.27 12.23
C LEU A 172 20.65 4.89 11.81
N GLY A 173 19.78 4.07 11.22
CA GLY A 173 20.06 2.70 10.78
C GLY A 173 18.83 1.93 10.27
N ALA A 174 17.62 2.35 10.65
CA ALA A 174 16.38 1.63 10.31
C ALA A 174 15.78 1.99 8.93
N VAL A 175 16.65 2.30 7.96
CA VAL A 175 16.27 2.58 6.58
C VAL A 175 16.67 1.33 5.78
N PHE A 176 15.94 0.99 4.72
CA PHE A 176 16.35 0.17 3.56
C PHE A 176 15.72 -1.21 3.38
N GLY A 177 15.18 -1.90 4.38
CA GLY A 177 14.60 -3.24 4.18
C GLY A 177 13.45 -3.25 3.16
N ALA A 178 12.29 -2.73 3.54
CA ALA A 178 11.10 -2.79 2.69
C ALA A 178 11.21 -1.96 1.40
N ARG A 179 12.04 -0.90 1.37
CA ARG A 179 12.26 -0.05 0.18
C ARG A 179 12.71 -0.86 -1.04
N CYS A 180 13.56 -1.87 -0.83
CA CYS A 180 13.98 -2.76 -1.90
C CYS A 180 12.81 -3.42 -2.63
N LEU A 181 11.71 -3.73 -1.93
CA LEU A 181 10.54 -4.36 -2.56
C LEU A 181 10.03 -3.50 -3.72
N ALA A 182 9.94 -2.19 -3.51
CA ALA A 182 9.53 -1.26 -4.54
C ALA A 182 10.60 -1.09 -5.62
N GLU A 183 11.85 -0.86 -5.24
CA GLU A 183 12.91 -0.59 -6.22
C GLU A 183 13.16 -1.77 -7.17
N GLN A 184 13.18 -3.00 -6.64
CA GLN A 184 13.44 -4.20 -7.46
C GLN A 184 12.26 -4.59 -8.36
N THR A 185 11.04 -4.20 -7.99
CA THR A 185 9.84 -4.53 -8.78
C THR A 185 9.38 -3.40 -9.70
N GLY A 186 9.99 -2.21 -9.59
CA GLY A 186 9.59 -1.02 -10.34
C GLY A 186 8.42 -0.26 -9.72
N GLY A 187 8.11 -0.53 -8.45
CA GLY A 187 7.06 0.14 -7.71
C GLY A 187 7.49 1.46 -7.08
N LEU A 188 6.64 1.98 -6.19
CA LEU A 188 6.83 3.25 -5.51
C LEU A 188 7.17 3.01 -4.06
N TYR A 189 8.20 3.69 -3.55
CA TYR A 189 8.45 3.81 -2.12
C TYR A 189 8.03 5.20 -1.66
N LEU A 190 7.04 5.29 -0.77
CA LEU A 190 6.47 6.53 -0.26
C LEU A 190 6.65 6.56 1.25
N SER A 191 7.55 7.43 1.74
CA SER A 191 7.73 7.68 3.17
C SER A 191 6.79 8.80 3.59
N VAL A 192 5.98 8.56 4.62
CA VAL A 192 4.92 9.47 5.06
C VAL A 192 4.96 9.65 6.58
N GLU A 193 4.73 10.87 7.05
CA GLU A 193 4.80 11.24 8.47
C GLU A 193 3.45 11.76 9.00
N THR A 194 2.63 12.34 8.11
CA THR A 194 1.33 12.91 8.46
C THR A 194 0.15 12.07 7.95
N GLU A 195 -1.06 12.33 8.46
CA GLU A 195 -2.26 11.67 7.97
C GLU A 195 -2.56 12.07 6.51
N ASP A 196 -2.36 13.34 6.16
CA ASP A 196 -2.62 13.82 4.79
C ASP A 196 -1.61 13.27 3.79
N GLU A 197 -0.34 13.17 4.15
CA GLU A 197 0.67 12.47 3.32
C GLU A 197 0.32 10.99 3.13
N LEU A 198 -0.18 10.34 4.19
CA LEU A 198 -0.63 8.95 4.11
C LEU A 198 -1.84 8.81 3.17
N VAL A 199 -2.80 9.73 3.24
CA VAL A 199 -3.95 9.78 2.32
C VAL A 199 -3.48 9.95 0.87
N ASP A 200 -2.55 10.87 0.61
CA ASP A 200 -1.99 11.07 -0.73
C ASP A 200 -1.26 9.82 -1.25
N ALA A 201 -0.48 9.16 -0.39
CA ALA A 201 0.24 7.94 -0.73
C ALA A 201 -0.71 6.76 -1.03
N LEU A 202 -1.75 6.60 -0.22
CA LEU A 202 -2.79 5.59 -0.43
C LEU A 202 -3.58 5.87 -1.71
N LEU A 203 -3.97 7.12 -1.97
CA LEU A 203 -4.62 7.49 -3.24
C LEU A 203 -3.71 7.14 -4.43
N LYS A 204 -2.43 7.49 -4.35
CA LYS A 204 -1.48 7.26 -5.45
C LYS A 204 -1.25 5.78 -5.77
N THR A 205 -1.41 4.88 -4.79
CA THR A 205 -1.04 3.45 -4.91
C THR A 205 -2.25 2.53 -5.01
N LEU A 206 -3.37 2.87 -4.38
CA LEU A 206 -4.59 2.06 -4.38
C LEU A 206 -5.57 2.47 -5.48
N THR A 207 -5.54 3.73 -5.92
CA THR A 207 -6.44 4.20 -6.97
C THR A 207 -5.80 4.11 -8.34
N CYS A 208 -6.67 4.07 -9.35
CA CYS A 208 -6.30 4.27 -10.74
C CYS A 208 -6.84 5.63 -11.23
N PRO A 209 -5.98 6.59 -11.60
CA PRO A 209 -6.44 7.87 -12.10
C PRO A 209 -7.15 7.80 -13.46
N LEU A 210 -7.05 6.69 -14.20
CA LEU A 210 -7.71 6.51 -15.51
C LEU A 210 -9.16 6.06 -15.42
N THR A 211 -9.61 5.59 -14.25
CA THR A 211 -11.00 5.21 -13.98
C THR A 211 -11.82 6.33 -13.37
N ALA A 212 -11.17 7.43 -12.96
CA ALA A 212 -11.87 8.62 -12.45
C ALA A 212 -12.54 9.45 -13.57
N GLU A 213 -12.24 9.21 -14.85
CA GLU A 213 -12.87 9.92 -15.98
C GLU A 213 -14.30 9.46 -16.32
N VAL A 214 -14.84 8.45 -15.62
CA VAL A 214 -16.25 8.03 -15.81
C VAL A 214 -16.97 8.00 -14.47
N ALA A 215 -17.15 9.18 -13.87
CA ALA A 215 -18.23 9.40 -12.91
C ALA A 215 -19.57 9.50 -13.68
N PRO A 216 -20.70 8.94 -13.19
CA PRO A 216 -21.99 9.01 -13.90
C PRO A 216 -22.53 10.44 -14.08
N ASN A 217 -21.93 11.46 -13.45
CA ASN A 217 -22.46 12.83 -13.41
C ASN A 217 -21.43 13.94 -13.77
N GLY A 218 -20.36 13.63 -14.52
CA GLY A 218 -19.63 14.65 -15.30
C GLY A 218 -19.06 15.89 -14.57
N ALA A 219 -18.90 15.87 -13.24
CA ALA A 219 -18.27 16.98 -12.52
C ALA A 219 -16.75 16.75 -12.47
N PRO A 220 -15.93 17.61 -13.10
CA PRO A 220 -14.47 17.50 -12.99
C PRO A 220 -14.01 17.85 -11.57
N PHE A 221 -13.00 17.12 -11.07
CA PHE A 221 -12.26 17.49 -9.88
C PHE A 221 -11.61 18.86 -10.12
N MET A 222 -12.15 19.91 -9.50
CA MET A 222 -11.53 21.23 -9.47
C MET A 222 -10.18 21.13 -8.77
N LYS A 223 -9.10 21.48 -9.49
CA LYS A 223 -7.79 21.76 -8.89
C LYS A 223 -7.96 22.91 -7.90
N ALA A 224 -7.53 22.72 -6.67
CA ALA A 224 -7.40 23.81 -5.71
C ALA A 224 -6.25 24.72 -6.17
N GLU A 225 -6.59 25.92 -6.65
CA GLU A 225 -5.64 27.00 -6.93
C GLU A 225 -5.04 27.47 -5.60
N ILE A 226 -3.71 27.42 -5.47
CA ILE A 226 -3.00 27.99 -4.32
C ILE A 226 -2.95 29.52 -4.50
N PRO A 227 -3.53 30.35 -3.61
CA PRO A 227 -3.43 31.79 -3.75
C PRO A 227 -2.00 32.25 -3.45
N ASN A 228 -1.37 32.81 -4.47
CA ASN A 228 -0.08 33.48 -4.39
C ASN A 228 -0.18 34.70 -3.45
N ARG A 229 0.35 34.58 -2.23
CA ARG A 229 0.66 35.73 -1.37
C ARG A 229 2.17 35.98 -1.44
N SER A 230 2.52 37.12 -2.01
CA SER A 230 3.81 37.79 -1.80
C SER A 230 3.51 39.19 -1.23
N PRO A 231 4.47 39.77 -0.48
CA PRO A 231 4.23 40.52 0.76
C PRO A 231 3.60 41.90 0.59
#